data_AF-A0A6N9CF43-F1
#
_entry.id   AF-A0A6N9CF43-F1
#
_cell.length_a   1.000
_cell.length_b   1.000
_cell.length_c   1.000
_cell.angle_alpha   90.00
_cell.angle_beta   90.00
_cell.angle_gamma   90.00
#
_symmetry.space_group_name_H-M   'P 1'
#
loop_
_entity.id
_entity.type
_entity.pdbx_description
1 polymer ?
#
loop_
_entity_poly.entity_id
_entity_poly.type
_entity_poly.pdbx_seq_one_letter_code
_entity_poly.pdbx_strand_id
1 'polypeptide(L)'
;AERLAWDDNYLILEAEGCGHYIGCNLSITNFQGTWWGEGDDMIWVDGYKWPPDLHGTGSEDYLNQAWGMQPNAFPHNGSSIYEPDTNGYQTSYVFHLENPVRFEKEIRATIEHGHGNHLRNETSSVAYWYQLEPHKPFGVLPVQQRKPVLKDANGAWIIDETVRTPQTEPVLNDEMKQLKAQWAEKQETEA
;
A
#
# COMPACT_ATOMS: atom_id res chain seq x y z
N ALA A 1 17.38 6.95 -2.31
CA ALA A 1 16.19 6.32 -2.93
C ALA A 1 16.03 4.91 -2.37
N GLU A 2 17.01 4.03 -2.58
CA GLU A 2 17.00 2.61 -2.23
C GLU A 2 16.58 2.31 -0.78
N ARG A 3 17.19 2.98 0.21
CA ARG A 3 16.84 2.79 1.62
C ARG A 3 15.49 3.43 2.01
N LEU A 4 15.07 4.47 1.31
CA LEU A 4 13.77 5.13 1.55
C LEU A 4 12.62 4.17 1.26
N ALA A 5 12.73 3.32 0.24
CA ALA A 5 11.68 2.32 -0.03
C ALA A 5 11.51 1.33 1.13
N TRP A 6 12.60 0.92 1.78
CA TRP A 6 12.52 0.07 2.96
C TRP A 6 11.86 0.80 4.14
N ASP A 7 12.23 2.06 4.38
CA ASP A 7 11.81 2.82 5.57
C ASP A 7 10.40 3.44 5.43
N ASP A 8 10.02 3.89 4.23
CA ASP A 8 8.86 4.76 3.99
C ASP A 8 7.68 4.09 3.27
N ASN A 9 7.87 2.97 2.56
CA ASN A 9 6.75 2.27 1.92
C ASN A 9 5.70 1.85 2.96
N TYR A 10 4.45 1.71 2.51
CA TYR A 10 3.39 1.21 3.37
C TYR A 10 3.71 -0.24 3.79
N LEU A 11 3.82 -0.46 5.10
CA LEU A 11 4.13 -1.76 5.67
C LEU A 11 2.89 -2.65 5.70
N ILE A 12 2.91 -3.76 4.96
CA ILE A 12 1.87 -4.79 4.99
C ILE A 12 2.18 -5.84 6.07
N LEU A 13 3.42 -6.35 6.08
CA LEU A 13 3.87 -7.35 7.05
C LEU A 13 5.33 -7.11 7.44
N GLU A 14 5.60 -7.15 8.75
CA GLU A 14 6.94 -7.34 9.30
C GLU A 14 6.90 -8.49 10.30
N ALA A 15 7.73 -9.51 10.09
CA ALA A 15 7.82 -10.65 10.99
C ALA A 15 9.27 -11.14 11.11
N GLU A 16 9.60 -11.69 12.28
CA GLU A 16 10.87 -12.35 12.57
C GLU A 16 10.60 -13.81 12.96
N GLY A 17 11.48 -14.71 12.52
CA GLY A 17 11.37 -16.16 12.67
C GLY A 17 11.44 -16.89 11.32
N CYS A 18 10.95 -18.13 11.30
CA CYS A 18 10.90 -18.97 10.11
C CYS A 18 9.43 -19.23 9.74
N GLY A 19 9.03 -18.92 8.51
CA GLY A 19 7.64 -18.92 8.11
C GLY A 19 7.42 -18.69 6.63
N HIS A 20 6.18 -18.37 6.28
CA HIS A 20 5.78 -18.02 4.93
C HIS A 20 4.56 -17.10 4.89
N TYR A 21 4.68 -16.04 4.09
CA TYR A 21 3.61 -15.09 3.79
C TYR A 21 2.73 -15.62 2.66
N ILE A 22 1.41 -15.55 2.85
CA ILE A 22 0.41 -16.13 1.93
C ILE A 22 -0.54 -15.08 1.33
N GLY A 23 -0.18 -13.81 1.39
CA GLY A 23 -0.92 -12.72 0.74
C GLY A 23 -1.66 -11.80 1.72
N CYS A 24 -2.47 -10.91 1.18
CA CYS A 24 -3.14 -9.85 1.93
C CYS A 24 -4.42 -9.39 1.25
N ASN A 25 -5.25 -8.68 2.01
CA ASN A 25 -6.14 -7.68 1.42
C ASN A 25 -5.56 -6.27 1.63
N LEU A 26 -5.78 -5.40 0.65
CA LEU A 26 -5.38 -4.00 0.63
C LEU A 26 -6.61 -3.15 0.33
N SER A 27 -6.86 -2.17 1.18
CA SER A 27 -7.98 -1.24 1.07
C SER A 27 -7.45 0.18 0.93
N ILE A 28 -7.98 0.91 -0.04
CA ILE A 28 -7.58 2.27 -0.36
C ILE A 28 -8.81 3.16 -0.34
N THR A 29 -8.73 4.24 0.43
CA THR A 29 -9.65 5.38 0.31
C THR A 29 -8.96 6.46 -0.55
N ASN A 30 -9.34 6.53 -1.82
CA ASN A 30 -8.72 7.42 -2.81
C ASN A 30 -9.26 8.85 -2.67
N PHE A 31 -8.51 9.69 -1.95
CA PHE A 31 -8.93 11.07 -1.70
C PHE A 31 -8.81 11.96 -2.93
N GLN A 32 -7.83 11.70 -3.78
CA GLN A 32 -7.50 12.56 -4.93
C GLN A 32 -8.30 12.21 -6.19
N GLY A 33 -8.83 10.98 -6.28
CA GLY A 33 -9.52 10.49 -7.48
C GLY A 33 -8.59 10.26 -8.69
N THR A 34 -7.27 10.35 -8.47
CA THR A 34 -6.24 10.01 -9.45
C THR A 34 -5.89 8.52 -9.36
N TRP A 35 -5.19 8.00 -10.36
CA TRP A 35 -4.75 6.61 -10.35
C TRP A 35 -3.72 6.37 -9.24
N TRP A 36 -4.04 5.47 -8.31
CA TRP A 36 -3.21 5.19 -7.14
C TRP A 36 -2.36 3.92 -7.27
N GLY A 37 -2.66 3.07 -8.25
CA GLY A 37 -2.09 1.72 -8.33
C GLY A 37 -0.70 1.63 -8.94
N GLU A 38 -0.01 2.71 -9.27
CA GLU A 38 1.38 2.65 -9.78
C GLU A 38 2.43 2.25 -8.73
N GLY A 39 2.03 1.96 -7.49
CA GLY A 39 2.99 1.67 -6.42
C GLY A 39 3.49 0.23 -6.46
N ASP A 40 4.81 0.05 -6.55
CA ASP A 40 5.44 -1.28 -6.56
C ASP A 40 5.32 -1.99 -5.21
N ASP A 41 5.04 -3.30 -5.21
CA ASP A 41 5.32 -4.14 -4.05
C ASP A 41 6.81 -4.42 -3.95
N MET A 42 7.34 -4.33 -2.73
CA MET A 42 8.74 -4.62 -2.44
C MET A 42 8.82 -5.52 -1.22
N ILE A 43 9.36 -6.72 -1.42
CA ILE A 43 9.44 -7.74 -0.37
C ILE A 43 10.89 -8.16 -0.16
N TRP A 44 11.35 -8.03 1.07
CA TRP A 44 12.66 -8.46 1.50
C TRP A 44 12.57 -9.71 2.36
N VAL A 45 13.44 -10.67 2.07
CA VAL A 45 13.55 -11.93 2.79
C VAL A 45 14.91 -12.02 3.45
N ASP A 46 14.91 -12.25 4.76
CA ASP A 46 16.09 -12.51 5.59
C ASP A 46 17.16 -11.40 5.58
N GLY A 47 16.71 -10.15 5.61
CA GLY A 47 17.55 -8.95 5.72
C GLY A 47 17.37 -7.95 4.59
N TYR A 48 17.71 -6.69 4.88
CA TYR A 48 17.80 -5.65 3.85
C TYR A 48 18.84 -6.00 2.79
N LYS A 49 18.43 -5.87 1.52
CA LYS A 49 19.27 -5.95 0.32
C LYS A 49 18.69 -5.05 -0.77
N TRP A 50 19.49 -4.66 -1.74
CA TRP A 50 19.03 -3.88 -2.87
C TRP A 50 19.53 -4.49 -4.18
N PRO A 51 18.64 -4.78 -5.16
CA PRO A 51 17.17 -4.67 -5.09
C PRO A 51 16.54 -5.64 -4.06
N PRO A 52 15.26 -5.48 -3.65
CA PRO A 52 14.56 -6.48 -2.84
C PRO A 52 14.49 -7.84 -3.55
N ASP A 53 14.20 -8.92 -2.80
CA ASP A 53 14.06 -10.26 -3.37
C ASP A 53 12.92 -10.36 -4.37
N LEU A 54 11.83 -9.63 -4.07
CA LEU A 54 10.71 -9.43 -4.97
C LEU A 54 10.50 -7.93 -5.13
N HIS A 55 10.54 -7.48 -6.39
CA HIS A 55 10.25 -6.12 -6.80
C HIS A 55 9.18 -6.21 -7.89
N GLY A 56 7.98 -5.73 -7.58
CA GLY A 56 6.88 -5.65 -8.54
C GLY A 56 6.95 -4.45 -9.47
N THR A 57 5.82 -4.14 -10.09
CA THR A 57 5.69 -3.10 -11.13
C THR A 57 4.48 -2.19 -10.96
N GLY A 58 3.63 -2.48 -9.98
CA GLY A 58 2.37 -1.79 -9.74
C GLY A 58 1.51 -2.56 -8.74
N SER A 59 0.63 -1.84 -8.06
CA SER A 59 -0.30 -2.40 -7.08
C SER A 59 -1.39 -3.23 -7.76
N GLU A 60 -1.86 -2.84 -8.95
CA GLU A 60 -2.75 -3.69 -9.75
C GLU A 60 -2.05 -4.98 -10.16
N ASP A 61 -0.79 -4.89 -10.55
CA ASP A 61 0.00 -6.03 -11.01
C ASP A 61 0.23 -7.02 -9.85
N TYR A 62 0.62 -6.52 -8.67
CA TYR A 62 0.75 -7.31 -7.44
C TYR A 62 -0.56 -8.03 -7.07
N LEU A 63 -1.69 -7.35 -7.28
CA LEU A 63 -3.03 -7.88 -7.04
C LEU A 63 -3.55 -8.80 -8.17
N ASN A 64 -2.69 -9.18 -9.13
CA ASN A 64 -3.01 -9.99 -10.32
C ASN A 64 -4.11 -9.36 -11.21
N GLN A 65 -4.07 -8.05 -11.35
CA GLN A 65 -4.92 -7.26 -12.22
C GLN A 65 -4.04 -6.53 -13.25
N ALA A 66 -4.64 -5.70 -14.11
CA ALA A 66 -3.91 -4.94 -15.13
C ALA A 66 -4.77 -3.79 -15.66
N TRP A 67 -4.12 -2.69 -16.09
CA TRP A 67 -4.78 -1.51 -16.66
C TRP A 67 -5.83 -0.91 -15.72
N GLY A 68 -5.48 -0.79 -14.45
CA GLY A 68 -6.40 -0.39 -13.40
C GLY A 68 -6.93 -1.57 -12.58
N MET A 69 -7.65 -1.24 -11.51
CA MET A 69 -8.41 -2.23 -10.76
C MET A 69 -9.59 -2.74 -11.59
N GLN A 70 -10.01 -3.97 -11.33
CA GLN A 70 -11.03 -4.70 -12.09
C GLN A 70 -12.16 -5.20 -11.17
N PRO A 71 -13.42 -5.21 -11.64
CA PRO A 71 -14.58 -5.70 -10.89
C PRO A 71 -14.69 -7.22 -10.98
N ASN A 72 -13.70 -7.95 -10.45
CA ASN A 72 -13.66 -9.41 -10.45
C ASN A 72 -13.52 -9.95 -9.02
N ALA A 73 -13.83 -11.23 -8.82
CA ALA A 73 -13.71 -11.92 -7.55
C ALA A 73 -13.34 -13.39 -7.79
N PHE A 74 -12.08 -13.65 -8.12
CA PHE A 74 -11.56 -14.99 -8.32
C PHE A 74 -11.16 -15.64 -6.98
N PRO A 75 -10.94 -16.97 -6.94
CA PRO A 75 -10.58 -17.65 -5.69
C PRO A 75 -9.34 -17.08 -5.00
N HIS A 76 -8.31 -16.68 -5.77
CA HIS A 76 -7.01 -16.26 -5.21
C HIS A 76 -6.74 -14.75 -5.35
N ASN A 77 -7.55 -14.01 -6.09
CA ASN A 77 -7.43 -12.56 -6.18
C ASN A 77 -8.74 -11.91 -6.60
N GLY A 78 -8.85 -10.61 -6.37
CA GLY A 78 -9.91 -9.78 -6.94
C GLY A 78 -10.23 -8.57 -6.10
N SER A 79 -11.37 -7.94 -6.39
CA SER A 79 -11.86 -6.73 -5.75
C SER A 79 -13.17 -7.03 -5.02
N SER A 80 -13.15 -7.02 -3.68
CA SER A 80 -14.37 -7.15 -2.87
C SER A 80 -15.16 -5.84 -2.80
N ILE A 81 -14.46 -4.70 -2.96
CA ILE A 81 -15.04 -3.38 -3.16
C ILE A 81 -14.34 -2.75 -4.36
N TYR A 82 -15.12 -2.34 -5.37
CA TYR A 82 -14.61 -1.75 -6.60
C TYR A 82 -14.78 -0.23 -6.58
N GLU A 83 -13.68 0.51 -6.74
CA GLU A 83 -13.63 1.97 -6.60
C GLU A 83 -14.66 2.73 -7.46
N PRO A 84 -14.85 2.40 -8.76
CA PRO A 84 -15.89 3.04 -9.58
C PRO A 84 -17.32 2.91 -9.04
N ASP A 85 -17.62 1.86 -8.28
CA ASP A 85 -18.97 1.64 -7.72
C ASP A 85 -19.19 2.42 -6.40
N THR A 86 -18.11 2.91 -5.79
CA THR A 86 -18.15 3.58 -4.48
C THR A 86 -17.65 5.03 -4.53
N ASN A 87 -17.16 5.45 -5.70
CA ASN A 87 -16.58 6.75 -5.96
C ASN A 87 -15.32 7.03 -5.09
N GLY A 88 -14.53 6.02 -4.74
CA GLY A 88 -13.24 6.24 -4.05
C GLY A 88 -12.83 5.21 -3.00
N TYR A 89 -13.61 4.15 -2.76
CA TYR A 89 -13.20 3.04 -1.90
C TYR A 89 -12.85 1.82 -2.74
N GLN A 90 -11.61 1.35 -2.63
CA GLN A 90 -11.19 0.06 -3.16
C GLN A 90 -10.91 -0.91 -2.02
N THR A 91 -11.24 -2.19 -2.22
CA THR A 91 -10.63 -3.28 -1.45
C THR A 91 -10.33 -4.43 -2.40
N SER A 92 -9.05 -4.73 -2.55
CA SER A 92 -8.56 -5.85 -3.34
C SER A 92 -7.86 -6.87 -2.46
N TYR A 93 -7.77 -8.11 -2.94
CA TYR A 93 -7.06 -9.18 -2.26
C TYR A 93 -6.21 -10.00 -3.23
N VAL A 94 -5.16 -10.60 -2.70
CA VAL A 94 -4.35 -11.63 -3.37
C VAL A 94 -3.92 -12.66 -2.34
N PHE A 95 -3.97 -13.94 -2.71
CA PHE A 95 -3.56 -15.07 -1.90
C PHE A 95 -2.49 -15.89 -2.64
N HIS A 96 -1.33 -16.04 -2.00
CA HIS A 96 -0.16 -16.74 -2.53
C HIS A 96 -0.14 -18.20 -2.03
N LEU A 97 -1.24 -18.94 -2.23
CA LEU A 97 -1.40 -20.27 -1.64
C LEU A 97 -0.43 -21.30 -2.25
N GLU A 98 -0.29 -21.30 -3.58
CA GLU A 98 0.61 -22.20 -4.30
C GLU A 98 2.06 -21.69 -4.34
N ASN A 99 2.26 -20.40 -4.14
CA ASN A 99 3.52 -19.68 -4.32
C ASN A 99 3.85 -18.76 -3.11
N PRO A 100 3.86 -19.27 -1.88
CA PRO A 100 4.04 -18.42 -0.71
C PRO A 100 5.47 -17.88 -0.63
N VAL A 101 5.63 -16.67 -0.10
CA VAL A 101 6.96 -16.06 0.13
C VAL A 101 7.52 -16.59 1.44
N ARG A 102 8.53 -17.46 1.34
CA ARG A 102 9.17 -18.13 2.49
C ARG A 102 10.32 -17.31 3.05
N PHE A 103 10.51 -17.38 4.37
CA PHE A 103 11.60 -16.70 5.08
C PHE A 103 12.14 -17.57 6.23
N GLU A 104 13.43 -17.48 6.54
CA GLU A 104 14.08 -18.26 7.60
C GLU A 104 14.44 -17.44 8.86
N LYS A 105 14.57 -16.12 8.71
CA LYS A 105 14.96 -15.17 9.75
C LYS A 105 13.97 -14.02 9.88
N GLU A 106 13.59 -13.39 8.78
CA GLU A 106 12.66 -12.25 8.79
C GLU A 106 12.05 -12.00 7.42
N ILE A 107 10.90 -11.34 7.40
CA ILE A 107 10.28 -10.82 6.19
C ILE A 107 9.82 -9.38 6.44
N ARG A 108 10.01 -8.54 5.42
CA ARG A 108 9.39 -7.23 5.34
C ARG A 108 8.70 -7.11 3.99
N ALA A 109 7.38 -7.14 3.98
CA ALA A 109 6.55 -6.95 2.79
C ALA A 109 5.93 -5.54 2.83
N THR A 110 6.23 -4.75 1.82
CA THR A 110 5.73 -3.38 1.70
C THR A 110 5.15 -3.14 0.32
N ILE A 111 4.43 -2.03 0.17
CA ILE A 111 3.96 -1.54 -1.12
C ILE A 111 4.07 -0.03 -1.14
N GLU A 112 4.46 0.55 -2.27
CA GLU A 112 4.43 2.00 -2.41
C GLU A 112 2.98 2.52 -2.44
N HIS A 113 2.75 3.72 -1.90
CA HIS A 113 1.44 4.38 -1.99
C HIS A 113 1.44 5.41 -3.13
N GLY A 114 1.23 4.88 -4.35
CA GLY A 114 1.52 5.54 -5.62
C GLY A 114 3.02 5.54 -5.92
N HIS A 115 3.40 5.69 -7.19
CA HIS A 115 4.81 5.63 -7.63
C HIS A 115 5.75 6.48 -6.76
N GLY A 116 6.75 5.86 -6.13
CA GLY A 116 7.68 6.57 -5.25
C GLY A 116 7.02 7.27 -4.07
N ASN A 117 5.92 6.70 -3.54
CA ASN A 117 5.18 7.18 -2.37
C ASN A 117 4.59 8.60 -2.51
N HIS A 118 4.26 9.02 -3.73
CA HIS A 118 3.82 10.39 -4.00
C HIS A 118 2.38 10.72 -3.54
N LEU A 119 1.55 9.70 -3.25
CA LEU A 119 0.15 9.89 -2.84
C LEU A 119 -0.03 9.85 -1.32
N ARG A 120 -1.14 10.43 -0.86
CA ARG A 120 -1.53 10.48 0.56
C ARG A 120 -2.97 9.99 0.78
N ASN A 121 -3.28 8.85 0.17
CA ASN A 121 -4.55 8.16 0.39
C ASN A 121 -4.56 7.49 1.77
N GLU A 122 -5.74 7.20 2.30
CA GLU A 122 -5.83 6.30 3.44
C GLU A 122 -5.67 4.86 2.94
N THR A 123 -4.79 4.12 3.60
CA THR A 123 -4.41 2.76 3.24
C THR A 123 -4.51 1.87 4.46
N SER A 124 -5.23 0.76 4.33
CA SER A 124 -5.31 -0.27 5.35
C SER A 124 -5.18 -1.66 4.74
N SER A 125 -4.58 -2.60 5.46
CA SER A 125 -4.36 -3.95 4.98
C SER A 125 -4.47 -4.98 6.10
N VAL A 126 -4.65 -6.23 5.71
CA VAL A 126 -4.45 -7.38 6.59
C VAL A 126 -3.55 -8.37 5.86
N ALA A 127 -2.40 -8.67 6.46
CA ALA A 127 -1.50 -9.71 6.01
C ALA A 127 -1.89 -11.07 6.59
N TYR A 128 -1.76 -12.12 5.79
CA TYR A 128 -1.96 -13.51 6.19
C TYR A 128 -0.63 -14.24 6.07
N TRP A 129 -0.17 -14.89 7.14
CA TRP A 129 1.08 -15.66 7.14
C TRP A 129 1.06 -16.77 8.18
N TYR A 130 1.96 -17.73 8.03
CA TYR A 130 2.26 -18.75 9.03
C TYR A 130 3.72 -18.65 9.42
N GLN A 131 4.04 -18.92 10.69
CA GLN A 131 5.41 -19.02 11.15
C GLN A 131 5.54 -19.96 12.35
N LEU A 132 6.77 -20.34 12.66
CA LEU A 132 7.13 -20.99 13.91
C LEU A 132 7.22 -19.95 15.05
N GLU A 133 6.89 -20.40 16.26
CA GLU A 133 7.03 -19.62 17.49
C GLU A 133 8.46 -19.68 18.05
N PRO A 134 8.92 -18.64 18.76
CA PRO A 134 8.19 -17.40 19.08
C PRO A 134 8.15 -16.42 17.91
N HIS A 135 7.01 -15.74 17.73
CA HIS A 135 6.91 -14.62 16.79
C HIS A 135 7.30 -13.27 17.42
N LYS A 136 7.73 -12.32 16.58
CA LYS A 136 7.87 -10.92 16.98
C LYS A 136 6.52 -10.39 17.49
N PRO A 137 6.43 -9.83 18.70
CA PRO A 137 5.19 -9.22 19.18
C PRO A 137 4.74 -8.12 18.23
N PHE A 138 3.46 -8.13 17.87
CA PHE A 138 2.85 -7.08 17.07
C PHE A 138 1.62 -6.51 17.78
N GLY A 139 1.32 -5.25 17.51
CA GLY A 139 0.16 -4.55 18.04
C GLY A 139 -0.82 -4.18 16.93
N VAL A 140 -2.02 -3.79 17.34
CA VAL A 140 -2.98 -3.14 16.45
C VAL A 140 -3.14 -1.69 16.88
N LEU A 141 -3.34 -0.81 15.90
CA LEU A 141 -3.64 0.59 16.18
C LEU A 141 -4.95 0.72 17.00
N PRO A 142 -5.05 1.74 17.87
CA PRO A 142 -6.29 2.11 18.53
C PRO A 142 -7.48 2.20 17.56
N VAL A 143 -8.67 1.76 18.00
CA VAL A 143 -9.90 1.75 17.19
C VAL A 143 -10.15 3.07 16.47
N GLN A 144 -9.89 4.21 17.14
CA GLN A 144 -10.16 5.53 16.56
C GLN A 144 -9.30 5.82 15.32
N GLN A 145 -8.08 5.28 15.25
CA GLN A 145 -7.15 5.48 14.14
C GLN A 145 -7.36 4.49 12.98
N ARG A 146 -8.34 3.59 13.10
CA ARG A 146 -8.66 2.56 12.09
C ARG A 146 -10.15 2.52 11.73
N LYS A 147 -10.84 3.64 11.97
CA LYS A 147 -12.20 3.85 11.48
C LYS A 147 -12.14 4.22 10.00
N PRO A 148 -13.12 3.78 9.19
CA PRO A 148 -13.19 4.21 7.81
C PRO A 148 -13.38 5.72 7.73
N VAL A 149 -12.69 6.36 6.79
CA VAL A 149 -12.94 7.77 6.45
C VAL A 149 -14.20 7.82 5.63
N LEU A 150 -15.24 8.50 6.13
CA LEU A 150 -16.56 8.56 5.49
C LEU A 150 -16.72 9.78 4.60
N LYS A 151 -17.74 9.76 3.75
CA LYS A 151 -18.21 10.94 3.02
C LYS A 151 -19.44 11.57 3.66
N ASP A 152 -19.58 12.88 3.53
CA ASP A 152 -20.79 13.60 3.90
C ASP A 152 -21.89 13.47 2.83
N ALA A 153 -23.03 14.14 3.05
CA ALA A 153 -24.16 14.11 2.13
C ALA A 153 -23.87 14.74 0.75
N ASN A 154 -22.80 15.53 0.63
CA ASN A 154 -22.36 16.15 -0.62
C ASN A 154 -21.24 15.36 -1.30
N GLY A 155 -20.82 14.22 -0.72
CA GLY A 155 -19.73 13.40 -1.22
C GLY A 155 -18.34 13.87 -0.82
N ALA A 156 -18.21 14.85 0.08
CA ALA A 156 -16.93 15.34 0.58
C ALA A 156 -16.38 14.44 1.69
N TRP A 157 -15.06 14.23 1.73
CA TRP A 157 -14.39 13.43 2.76
C TRP A 157 -14.47 14.09 4.14
N ILE A 158 -14.89 13.32 5.14
CA ILE A 158 -14.91 13.72 6.56
C ILE A 158 -13.59 13.29 7.19
N ILE A 159 -12.59 14.16 7.17
CA ILE A 159 -11.25 13.86 7.69
C ILE A 159 -11.10 14.39 9.12
N ASP A 160 -10.90 13.49 10.08
CA ASP A 160 -10.55 13.82 11.45
C ASP A 160 -9.02 13.82 11.62
N GLU A 161 -8.43 15.01 11.68
CA GLU A 161 -6.98 15.16 11.81
C GLU A 161 -6.44 14.68 13.16
N THR A 162 -7.30 14.56 14.18
CA THR A 162 -6.88 14.20 15.55
C THR A 162 -6.59 12.70 15.70
N VAL A 163 -7.07 11.88 14.77
CA VAL A 163 -6.94 10.42 14.79
C VAL A 163 -6.09 9.88 13.64
N ARG A 164 -5.36 10.74 12.91
CA ARG A 164 -4.43 10.29 11.87
C ARG A 164 -3.33 9.40 12.46
N THR A 165 -2.90 8.43 11.65
CA THR A 165 -1.64 7.72 11.91
C THR A 165 -0.46 8.68 11.67
N PRO A 166 0.69 8.46 12.34
CA PRO A 166 1.88 9.27 12.09
C PRO A 166 2.21 9.29 10.59
N GLN A 167 2.30 10.48 10.00
CA GLN A 167 2.73 10.63 8.61
C GLN A 167 4.25 10.72 8.57
N THR A 168 4.86 9.99 7.65
CA THR A 168 6.24 10.23 7.27
C THR A 168 6.23 11.34 6.22
N GLU A 169 6.92 12.44 6.48
CA GLU A 169 7.15 13.46 5.46
C GLU A 169 8.29 13.00 4.55
N PRO A 170 8.02 12.67 3.27
CA PRO A 170 9.06 12.15 2.40
C PRO A 170 10.12 13.21 2.16
N VAL A 171 11.38 12.81 2.26
CA VAL A 171 12.50 13.66 1.86
C VAL A 171 12.53 13.71 0.33
N LEU A 172 12.06 14.83 -0.23
CA LEU A 172 12.05 15.00 -1.68
C LEU A 172 13.48 15.06 -2.22
N ASN A 173 13.79 14.18 -3.18
CA ASN A 173 15.00 14.29 -3.97
C ASN A 173 14.89 15.47 -4.98
N ASP A 174 15.97 15.80 -5.68
CA ASP A 174 15.99 16.97 -6.56
C ASP A 174 15.10 16.81 -7.79
N GLU A 175 14.93 15.59 -8.29
CA GLU A 175 14.00 15.27 -9.38
C GLU A 175 12.54 15.50 -8.96
N MET A 176 12.15 15.01 -7.78
CA MET A 176 10.81 15.21 -7.22
C MET A 176 10.49 16.71 -7.01
N LYS A 177 11.49 17.51 -6.59
CA LYS A 177 11.34 18.96 -6.47
C LYS A 177 11.11 19.61 -7.83
N GLN A 178 11.87 19.21 -8.85
CA GLN A 178 11.72 19.72 -10.21
C GLN A 178 10.36 19.36 -10.80
N LEU A 179 9.92 18.10 -10.69
CA LEU A 179 8.62 17.64 -11.17
C LEU A 179 7.47 18.38 -10.47
N LYS A 180 7.55 18.62 -9.16
CA LYS A 180 6.56 19.43 -8.45
C LYS A 180 6.50 20.87 -8.95
N ALA A 181 7.65 21.50 -9.22
CA ALA A 181 7.69 22.85 -9.76
C ALA A 181 7.05 22.91 -11.17
N GLN A 182 7.40 21.97 -12.05
CA GLN A 182 6.81 21.87 -13.39
C GLN A 182 5.30 21.63 -13.34
N TRP A 183 4.83 20.79 -12.42
CA TRP A 183 3.40 20.54 -12.24
C TRP A 183 2.66 21.80 -11.77
N ALA A 184 3.23 22.56 -10.83
CA ALA A 184 2.64 23.80 -10.36
C ALA A 184 2.53 24.86 -11.48
N GLU A 185 3.58 25.04 -12.28
CA GLU A 185 3.56 25.95 -13.44
C GLU A 185 2.49 25.55 -14.46
N LYS A 186 2.33 24.25 -14.72
CA LYS A 186 1.30 23.75 -15.63
C LYS A 186 -0.11 24.06 -15.13
N GLN A 187 -0.37 23.87 -13.83
CA GLN A 187 -1.67 24.19 -13.23
C GLN A 187 -1.99 25.70 -13.30
N GLU A 188 -1.00 26.57 -13.10
CA GLU A 188 -1.18 28.02 -13.26
C GLU A 188 -1.43 28.43 -14.72
N THR A 189 -0.92 27.67 -15.68
CA THR A 189 -1.09 27.96 -17.11
C THR A 189 -2.41 27.42 -17.68
N GLU A 190 -2.97 26.37 -17.05
CA GLU A 190 -4.23 25.72 -17.46
C GLU A 190 -5.47 26.23 -16.71
N ALA A 191 -5.29 27.07 -15.67
CA ALA A 191 -6.35 27.74 -14.91
C ALA A 191 -6.74 29.11 -15.49
#